data_AF-A0A7C2TLT5-F1
#
_entry.id   AF-A0A7C2TLT5-F1
#
_cell.length_a   1.000
_cell.length_b   1.000
_cell.length_c   1.000
_cell.angle_alpha   90.00
_cell.angle_beta   90.00
_cell.angle_gamma   90.00
#
_symmetry.space_group_name_H-M   'P 1'
#
loop_
_entity.id
_entity.type
_entity.pdbx_description
1 polymer ?
#
loop_
_entity_poly.entity_id
_entity_poly.type
_entity_poly.pdbx_seq_one_letter_code
_entity_poly.pdbx_strand_id
1 'polypeptide(L)'
;MDQRMINVGFGNAVAAGRVLAVVNPKSSPMKKLRDEAREQKRLIDVTEGRRTRSIIILDSNHLILSSVQPETITLRYAAGAESRGKGEEEPPIREIKP
;
A
#
# COMPACT_ATOMS: atom_id res chain seq x y z
N MET A 1 -5.08 -15.39 -0.84
CA MET A 1 -4.99 -14.00 -1.35
C MET A 1 -4.97 -13.04 -0.17
N ASP A 2 -4.16 -11.99 -0.22
CA ASP A 2 -4.09 -10.99 0.85
C ASP A 2 -5.30 -10.04 0.80
N GLN A 3 -6.24 -10.16 1.75
CA GLN A 3 -7.47 -9.35 1.83
C GLN A 3 -7.30 -8.04 2.63
N ARG A 4 -6.09 -7.71 3.07
CA ARG A 4 -5.86 -6.48 3.85
C ARG A 4 -6.01 -5.24 2.97
N MET A 5 -6.54 -4.19 3.60
CA MET A 5 -6.65 -2.86 3.00
C MET A 5 -5.63 -1.93 3.65
N ILE A 6 -4.92 -1.17 2.83
CA ILE A 6 -3.92 -0.19 3.30
C ILE A 6 -4.50 1.20 3.07
N ASN A 7 -4.63 1.97 4.15
CA ASN A 7 -5.04 3.36 4.04
C ASN A 7 -3.96 4.18 3.30
N VAL A 8 -4.39 4.87 2.24
CA VAL A 8 -3.53 5.70 1.36
C VAL A 8 -3.92 7.18 1.42
N GLY A 9 -4.73 7.58 2.40
CA GLY A 9 -5.08 8.98 2.68
C GLY A 9 -6.59 9.24 2.63
N PHE A 10 -7.08 10.08 3.55
CA PHE A 10 -8.47 10.57 3.56
C PHE A 10 -9.56 9.48 3.51
N GLY A 11 -9.33 8.37 4.20
CA GLY A 11 -10.25 7.23 4.18
C GLY A 11 -10.16 6.37 2.91
N ASN A 12 -9.37 6.75 1.90
CA ASN A 12 -9.09 5.91 0.74
C ASN A 12 -8.15 4.77 1.13
N ALA A 13 -8.39 3.58 0.55
CA ALA A 13 -7.59 2.40 0.81
C ALA A 13 -7.40 1.54 -0.44
N VAL A 14 -6.32 0.77 -0.47
CA VAL A 14 -5.95 -0.13 -1.56
C VAL A 14 -5.73 -1.54 -1.05
N ALA A 15 -6.01 -2.55 -1.86
CA ALA A 15 -5.75 -3.94 -1.52
C ALA A 15 -4.24 -4.17 -1.42
N ALA A 16 -3.76 -4.62 -0.26
CA ALA A 16 -2.34 -4.87 0.00
C ALA A 16 -1.74 -5.85 -1.01
N GLY A 17 -2.49 -6.91 -1.35
CA GLY A 17 -2.04 -7.93 -2.31
C GLY A 17 -1.87 -7.44 -3.75
N ARG A 18 -2.27 -6.20 -4.08
CA ARG A 18 -2.12 -5.62 -5.42
C ARG A 18 -1.05 -4.53 -5.50
N VAL A 19 -0.47 -4.13 -4.38
CA VAL A 19 0.58 -3.10 -4.37
C VAL A 19 1.89 -3.73 -4.81
N LEU A 20 2.45 -3.24 -5.91
CA LEU A 20 3.78 -3.64 -6.38
C LEU A 20 4.88 -2.75 -5.80
N ALA A 21 4.63 -1.44 -5.69
CA ALA A 21 5.62 -0.50 -5.21
C ALA A 21 4.98 0.77 -4.61
N VAL A 22 5.70 1.40 -3.69
CA VAL A 22 5.40 2.74 -3.18
C VAL A 22 6.65 3.60 -3.38
N VAL A 23 6.53 4.69 -4.13
CA VAL A 23 7.67 5.49 -4.60
C VAL A 23 7.47 6.99 -4.37
N ASN A 24 8.58 7.73 -4.37
CA ASN A 24 8.58 9.19 -4.19
C ASN A 24 8.31 9.91 -5.53
N PRO A 25 7.42 10.92 -5.60
CA PRO A 25 7.01 11.56 -6.86
C PRO A 25 8.01 12.57 -7.43
N LYS A 26 9.12 12.89 -6.75
CA LYS A 26 9.93 14.09 -7.05
C LYS A 26 10.79 13.99 -8.31
N SER A 27 11.21 12.79 -8.72
CA SER A 27 12.18 12.63 -9.81
C SER A 27 11.56 12.82 -11.20
N SER A 28 12.39 13.21 -12.19
CA SER A 28 11.93 13.37 -13.58
C SER A 28 11.29 12.11 -14.18
N PRO A 29 11.82 10.88 -13.94
CA PRO A 29 11.15 9.65 -14.37
C PRO A 29 9.76 9.47 -13.76
N MET A 30 9.57 9.85 -12.50
CA MET A 30 8.27 9.73 -11.83
C MET A 30 7.23 10.72 -12.36
N LYS A 31 7.67 11.92 -12.78
CA LYS A 31 6.80 12.86 -13.49
C LYS A 31 6.33 12.26 -14.81
N LYS A 32 7.25 11.73 -15.62
CA LYS A 32 6.92 11.05 -16.89
C LYS A 32 5.93 9.90 -16.68
N LEU A 33 6.20 9.04 -15.69
CA LEU A 33 5.34 7.91 -15.35
C LEU A 33 3.91 8.34 -15.00
N ARG A 34 3.75 9.42 -14.22
CA ARG A 34 2.43 9.97 -13.87
C ARG A 34 1.72 10.52 -15.10
N ASP A 35 2.43 11.27 -15.93
CA ASP A 35 1.85 11.93 -17.10
C ASP A 35 1.38 10.87 -18.13
N GLU A 36 2.16 9.81 -18.33
CA GLU A 36 1.78 8.64 -19.14
C GLU A 36 0.54 7.93 -18.57
N ALA A 37 0.49 7.67 -17.26
CA ALA A 37 -0.67 7.02 -16.65
C ALA A 37 -1.93 7.90 -16.74
N ARG A 38 -1.78 9.24 -16.70
CA ARG A 38 -2.89 10.17 -16.92
C ARG A 38 -3.42 10.07 -18.35
N GLU A 39 -2.53 10.08 -19.34
CA GLU A 39 -2.90 9.94 -20.75
C GLU A 39 -3.62 8.62 -21.03
N GLN A 40 -3.14 7.53 -20.42
CA GLN A 40 -3.73 6.19 -20.55
C GLN A 40 -4.95 5.97 -19.65
N LYS A 41 -5.44 6.98 -18.93
CA LYS A 41 -6.59 6.88 -17.99
C LYS A 41 -6.42 5.83 -16.88
N ARG A 42 -5.17 5.58 -16.46
CA ARG A 42 -4.81 4.65 -15.37
C ARG A 42 -4.34 5.36 -14.09
N LEU A 43 -4.43 6.69 -14.06
CA LEU A 43 -4.08 7.51 -12.90
C LEU A 43 -5.30 7.77 -12.05
N ILE A 44 -5.22 7.41 -10.77
CA ILE A 44 -6.23 7.67 -9.76
C ILE A 44 -5.63 8.66 -8.76
N ASP A 45 -6.29 9.81 -8.58
CA ASP A 45 -5.84 10.84 -7.64
C ASP A 45 -6.67 10.77 -6.35
N VAL A 46 -6.03 10.44 -5.23
CA VAL A 46 -6.64 10.41 -3.88
C VAL A 46 -6.01 11.46 -2.96
N THR A 47 -5.47 12.54 -3.53
CA THR A 47 -4.79 13.58 -2.77
C THR A 47 -5.72 14.61 -2.11
N GLU A 48 -7.01 14.64 -2.47
CA GLU A 48 -8.00 15.64 -2.00
C GLU A 48 -7.48 17.08 -2.14
N GLY A 49 -6.86 17.39 -3.29
CA GLY A 49 -6.29 18.71 -3.58
C GLY A 49 -5.01 19.04 -2.81
N ARG A 50 -4.45 18.11 -2.02
CA ARG A 50 -3.17 18.29 -1.35
C ARG A 50 -1.99 17.92 -2.25
N ARG A 51 -0.80 18.36 -1.86
CA ARG A 51 0.45 17.98 -2.52
C ARG A 51 0.62 16.46 -2.55
N THR A 52 0.87 15.91 -3.74
CA THR A 52 1.32 14.52 -3.91
C THR A 52 2.64 14.29 -3.18
N ARG A 53 2.64 13.33 -2.25
CA ARG A 53 3.82 12.92 -1.47
C ARG A 53 4.30 11.53 -1.84
N SER A 54 3.43 10.68 -2.40
CA SER A 54 3.77 9.33 -2.85
C SER A 54 3.00 8.95 -4.12
N ILE A 55 3.55 7.97 -4.83
CA ILE A 55 2.89 7.26 -5.93
C ILE A 55 2.87 5.78 -5.54
N ILE A 56 1.72 5.14 -5.63
CA ILE A 56 1.56 3.71 -5.40
C ILE A 56 1.29 3.05 -6.75
N ILE A 57 2.04 1.99 -7.05
CA ILE A 57 1.95 1.23 -8.30
C ILE A 57 1.20 -0.07 -8.00
N LEU A 58 0.14 -0.33 -8.76
CA LEU A 58 -0.63 -1.57 -8.67
C LEU A 58 -0.23 -2.56 -9.76
N ASP A 59 -0.51 -3.84 -9.53
CA ASP A 59 -0.36 -4.95 -10.48
C ASP A 59 -1.10 -4.74 -11.81
N SER A 60 -2.24 -4.07 -11.77
CA SER A 60 -3.04 -3.64 -12.93
C SER A 60 -2.44 -2.46 -13.68
N ASN A 61 -1.19 -2.10 -13.40
CA ASN A 61 -0.48 -0.92 -13.89
C ASN A 61 -1.04 0.42 -13.37
N HIS A 62 -2.23 0.47 -12.75
CA HIS A 62 -2.79 1.71 -12.21
C HIS A 62 -1.85 2.39 -11.21
N LEU A 63 -1.81 3.73 -11.29
CA LEU A 63 -1.07 4.57 -10.37
C LEU A 63 -2.02 5.31 -9.46
N ILE A 64 -1.73 5.29 -8.17
CA ILE A 64 -2.47 6.05 -7.17
C ILE A 64 -1.58 7.17 -6.63
N LEU A 65 -2.04 8.41 -6.76
CA LEU A 65 -1.39 9.57 -6.17
C LEU A 65 -1.91 9.79 -4.76
N SER A 66 -1.00 9.88 -3.80
CA SER A 66 -1.38 10.06 -2.40
C SER A 66 -0.65 11.25 -1.76
N SER A 67 -1.35 11.91 -0.84
CA SER A 67 -0.79 12.96 0.02
C SER A 67 -0.04 12.41 1.26
N VAL A 68 -0.07 11.09 1.45
CA VAL A 68 0.62 10.36 2.52
C VAL A 68 2.06 10.07 2.09
N GLN A 69 2.99 10.10 3.05
CA GLN A 69 4.40 9.83 2.79
C GLN A 69 4.62 8.35 2.43
N PRO A 70 5.55 8.03 1.50
CA PRO A 70 5.88 6.66 1.13
C PRO A 70 6.17 5.77 2.33
N GLU A 71 6.95 6.28 3.28
CA GLU A 71 7.40 5.56 4.47
C GLU A 71 6.22 5.15 5.35
N THR A 72 5.22 6.03 5.50
CA THR A 72 3.99 5.73 6.24
C THR A 72 3.17 4.62 5.59
N ILE A 73 3.07 4.62 4.26
CA ILE A 73 2.34 3.58 3.52
C ILE A 73 3.07 2.25 3.63
N THR A 74 4.39 2.24 3.48
CA THR A 74 5.22 1.03 3.65
C THR A 74 5.11 0.45 5.06
N LEU A 75 5.12 1.30 6.09
CA LEU A 75 4.92 0.86 7.46
C LEU A 75 3.54 0.20 7.66
N ARG A 76 2.47 0.80 7.11
CA ARG A 76 1.11 0.23 7.14
C ARG A 76 1.03 -1.09 6.37
N TYR A 77 1.75 -1.20 5.26
CA TYR A 77 1.86 -2.43 4.48
C TYR A 77 2.48 -3.56 5.31
N ALA A 78 3.60 -3.28 5.97
CA ALA A 78 4.36 -4.24 6.76
C ALA A 78 3.64 -4.66 8.06
N ALA A 79 3.05 -3.71 8.79
CA ALA A 79 2.40 -3.99 10.08
C ALA A 79 1.27 -5.03 9.97
N GLY A 80 0.52 -5.05 8.86
CA GLY A 80 -0.50 -6.06 8.64
C GLY A 80 0.04 -7.39 8.09
N ALA A 81 1.30 -7.46 7.64
CA ALA A 81 1.93 -8.72 7.26
C ALA A 81 2.40 -9.49 8.51
N GLU A 82 2.90 -8.77 9.52
CA GLU A 82 3.35 -9.36 10.79
C GLU A 82 2.23 -10.01 11.61
N SER A 83 0.99 -9.50 11.50
CA SER A 83 -0.16 -10.09 12.20
C SER A 83 -0.56 -11.48 11.69
N ARG A 84 -0.12 -11.87 10.48
CA ARG A 84 -0.29 -13.25 9.97
C ARG A 84 0.72 -14.23 10.55
N GLY A 85 1.91 -13.78 10.95
CA GLY A 85 2.98 -14.66 11.45
C GLY A 85 2.80 -15.12 12.90
N LYS A 86 1.86 -14.53 13.65
CA LYS A 86 1.62 -14.82 15.08
C LYS A 86 0.38 -15.68 15.35
N GLY A 87 -0.28 -16.19 14.30
CA GLY A 87 -1.56 -16.90 14.39
C GLY A 87 -1.49 -18.43 14.35
N GLU A 88 -0.30 -19.03 14.21
CA GLU A 88 -0.12 -20.48 14.02
C GLU A 88 0.79 -21.15 15.08
N GLU A 89 1.02 -20.51 16.22
CA GLU A 89 1.55 -21.22 17.39
C GLU A 89 0.35 -21.79 18.18
N GLU A 90 0.03 -23.07 17.94
CA GLU A 90 -0.83 -23.82 18.86
C GLU A 90 -0.28 -23.66 20.28
N PRO A 91 -1.10 -23.29 21.28
CA PRO A 91 -0.63 -23.19 22.65
C PRO A 91 -0.11 -24.57 23.07
N PRO A 92 1.03 -24.66 23.78
CA PRO A 92 1.55 -25.94 24.23
C PRO A 92 0.46 -26.66 25.04
N ILE A 93 0.12 -27.87 24.58
CA ILE A 93 -0.80 -28.77 25.26
C ILE A 93 -0.31 -28.86 26.71
N ARG A 94 -1.08 -28.30 27.64
CA ARG A 94 -0.75 -28.40 29.06
C ARG A 94 -0.70 -29.87 29.41
N GLU A 95 0.48 -30.34 29.83
CA GLU A 95 0.67 -31.65 30.41
C GLU A 95 -0.37 -31.83 31.53
N ILE A 96 -1.37 -32.66 31.27
CA ILE A 96 -2.24 -33.21 32.32
C ILE A 96 -1.33 -34.16 33.09
N LYS A 97 -0.75 -33.67 34.19
CA LYS A 97 -0.14 -34.56 35.18
C LYS A 97 -1.24 -35.43 35.82
N PRO A 98 -0.94 -36.70 36.09
CA PRO A 98 -1.89 -37.71 36.55
C PRO A 98 -2.50 -37.39 37.92
#